data_AF-F4MU02-F1
#
_entry.id   AF-F4MU02-F1
#
_cell.length_a   1.000
_cell.length_b   1.000
_cell.length_c   1.000
_cell.angle_alpha   90.00
_cell.angle_beta   90.00
_cell.angle_gamma   90.00
#
_symmetry.space_group_name_H-M   'P 1'
#
loop_
_entity.id
_entity.type
_entity.pdbx_description
1 polymer ?
#
loop_
_entity_poly.entity_id
_entity_poly.type
_entity_poly.pdbx_seq_one_letter_code
_entity_poly.pdbx_strand_id
1 'polypeptide(L)'
;MSNWNDIASIYKLSIYISNGEKSTSIYANGNHQIPVDVIIEARNKENNPVFLSSDEIYDHINLVDYKNTPIPSSILTKSKVAGKYVYPVLKQISQDNPGNPCHFYLSVPKVSETPLKVYVQVFINDPNTGTKIEYTTAQINNNNNAIPDYISMKILPARIFTDNDLDILTKQENRVDGYNSILRKYYVRFKSTDNTITHDALCDQRYWFYYRQQGNYKGCSTSTDSSIDINSASYTAKFQVSNTWTISVTSKNHEERGICFWSYRLWYGALWFYKDWSKSLHFFLHDQYGNRADIDVKSNGEQDISFHVLA
;
A
#
# COMPACT_ATOMS: atom_id res chain seq x y z
N MET A 1 -31.32 17.17 7.59
CA MET A 1 -29.87 17.44 7.63
C MET A 1 -29.66 18.86 7.14
N SER A 2 -28.82 19.63 7.83
CA SER A 2 -28.42 20.96 7.36
C SER A 2 -27.47 20.83 6.16
N ASN A 3 -27.36 21.89 5.38
CA ASN A 3 -26.43 22.00 4.26
C ASN A 3 -25.50 23.22 4.44
N TRP A 4 -24.53 23.39 3.54
CA TRP A 4 -23.54 24.44 3.62
C TRP A 4 -24.12 25.87 3.64
N ASN A 5 -25.27 26.08 3.01
CA ASN A 5 -25.93 27.39 2.96
C ASN A 5 -26.62 27.78 4.28
N ASP A 6 -26.78 26.84 5.21
CA ASP A 6 -27.33 27.12 6.54
C ASP A 6 -26.30 27.78 7.48
N ILE A 7 -25.03 27.84 7.05
CA ILE A 7 -23.92 28.38 7.83
C ILE A 7 -23.89 29.91 7.73
N ALA A 8 -23.95 30.57 8.88
CA ALA A 8 -23.75 32.01 9.01
C ALA A 8 -22.35 32.38 9.51
N SER A 9 -21.71 31.51 10.31
CA SER A 9 -20.35 31.72 10.80
C SER A 9 -19.65 30.39 11.13
N ILE A 10 -18.32 30.42 11.14
CA ILE A 10 -17.47 29.30 11.55
C ILE A 10 -16.72 29.72 12.82
N TYR A 11 -16.95 28.98 13.90
CA TYR A 11 -16.32 29.21 15.20
C TYR A 11 -14.97 28.52 15.33
N LYS A 12 -14.83 27.35 14.70
CA LYS A 12 -13.60 26.55 14.71
C LYS A 12 -13.38 25.90 13.36
N LEU A 13 -12.15 25.98 12.89
CA LEU A 13 -11.64 25.26 11.74
C LEU A 13 -10.26 24.70 12.12
N SER A 14 -10.07 23.40 11.99
CA SER A 14 -8.80 22.75 12.35
C SER A 14 -8.52 21.55 11.46
N ILE A 15 -7.23 21.24 11.28
CA ILE A 15 -6.77 20.14 10.41
C ILE A 15 -5.71 19.30 11.13
N TYR A 16 -5.80 17.97 11.08
CA TYR A 16 -4.84 17.07 11.71
C TYR A 16 -4.74 15.76 10.95
N ILE A 17 -3.64 15.04 11.15
CA ILE A 17 -3.53 13.65 10.69
C ILE A 17 -4.39 12.81 11.61
N SER A 18 -5.15 11.84 11.09
CA SER A 18 -6.17 11.10 11.85
C SER A 18 -5.65 10.27 13.04
N ASN A 19 -4.33 10.20 13.24
CA ASN A 19 -3.72 9.68 14.46
C ASN A 19 -3.57 10.73 15.58
N GLY A 20 -4.06 11.96 15.37
CA GLY A 20 -3.97 13.12 16.27
C GLY A 20 -2.71 13.98 16.07
N GLU A 21 -1.81 13.61 15.17
CA GLU A 21 -0.54 14.32 14.97
C GLU A 21 -0.69 15.51 14.01
N LYS A 22 0.28 16.42 14.08
CA LYS A 22 0.43 17.55 13.15
C LYS A 22 1.55 17.35 12.13
N SER A 23 2.32 16.27 12.24
CA SER A 23 3.42 16.00 11.33
C SER A 23 3.50 14.53 10.97
N THR A 24 3.74 14.22 9.70
CA THR A 24 3.98 12.84 9.23
C THR A 24 4.96 12.83 8.07
N SER A 25 5.40 11.64 7.68
CA SER A 25 6.15 11.43 6.44
C SER A 25 5.25 10.79 5.38
N ILE A 26 5.41 11.20 4.12
CA ILE A 26 4.68 10.62 2.98
C ILE A 26 5.66 10.31 1.85
N TYR A 27 5.47 9.18 1.18
CA TYR A 27 6.29 8.75 0.06
C TYR A 27 5.69 9.31 -1.23
N ALA A 28 6.52 9.96 -2.04
CA ALA A 28 6.13 10.56 -3.31
C ALA A 28 6.04 9.51 -4.43
N ASN A 29 5.13 8.55 -4.28
CA ASN A 29 4.90 7.45 -5.22
C ASN A 29 3.44 7.44 -5.77
N GLY A 30 2.62 8.43 -5.39
CA GLY A 30 1.20 8.53 -5.76
C GLY A 30 0.26 7.51 -5.09
N ASN A 31 0.81 6.42 -4.55
CA ASN A 31 0.10 5.31 -3.94
C ASN A 31 -0.09 5.49 -2.43
N HIS A 32 0.95 5.99 -1.73
CA HIS A 32 0.91 6.25 -0.29
C HIS A 32 -0.13 7.34 -0.01
N GLN A 33 -1.10 7.00 0.84
CA GLN A 33 -2.06 7.93 1.36
C GLN A 33 -1.91 8.11 2.87
N ILE A 34 -1.93 9.36 3.32
CA ILE A 34 -2.09 9.68 4.74
C ILE A 34 -3.55 10.03 5.02
N PRO A 35 -4.12 9.56 6.14
CA PRO A 35 -5.45 9.96 6.57
C PRO A 35 -5.43 11.32 7.28
N VAL A 36 -6.38 12.19 6.93
CA VAL A 36 -6.49 13.56 7.43
C VAL A 36 -7.93 13.83 7.85
N ASP A 37 -8.06 14.56 8.95
CA ASP A 37 -9.34 15.07 9.41
C ASP A 37 -9.35 16.59 9.44
N VAL A 38 -10.48 17.16 9.04
CA VAL A 38 -10.82 18.56 9.26
C VAL A 38 -12.02 18.61 10.20
N ILE A 39 -11.94 19.39 11.27
CA ILE A 39 -13.09 19.68 12.15
C ILE A 39 -13.60 21.08 11.87
N ILE A 40 -14.91 21.19 11.63
CA ILE A 40 -15.63 22.45 11.49
C ILE A 40 -16.71 22.57 12.56
N GLU A 41 -16.67 23.64 13.35
CA GLU A 41 -17.78 24.05 14.22
C GLU A 41 -18.48 25.25 13.58
N ALA A 42 -19.62 24.98 12.93
CA ALA A 42 -20.41 25.98 12.20
C ALA A 42 -21.65 26.40 12.99
N ARG A 43 -22.08 27.65 12.80
CA ARG A 43 -23.26 28.25 13.45
C ARG A 43 -24.18 28.88 12.41
N ASN A 44 -25.48 28.77 12.62
CA ASN A 44 -26.49 29.44 11.79
C ASN A 44 -26.71 30.90 12.23
N LYS A 45 -27.68 31.61 11.62
CA LYS A 45 -27.96 33.02 11.95
C LYS A 45 -28.43 33.22 13.40
N GLU A 46 -29.08 32.22 13.97
CA GLU A 46 -29.54 32.20 15.37
C GLU A 46 -28.46 31.71 16.35
N ASN A 47 -27.22 31.54 15.90
CA ASN A 47 -26.09 31.02 16.69
C ASN A 47 -26.25 29.57 17.20
N ASN A 48 -27.14 28.79 16.57
CA ASN A 48 -27.29 27.36 16.83
C ASN A 48 -26.23 26.56 16.04
N PRO A 49 -25.72 25.43 16.58
CA PRO A 49 -24.81 24.55 15.84
C PRO A 49 -25.43 24.03 14.53
N VAL A 50 -24.66 24.09 13.45
CA VAL A 50 -25.02 23.48 12.16
C VAL A 50 -24.29 22.16 12.04
N PHE A 51 -25.05 21.07 11.88
CA PHE A 51 -24.49 19.73 11.72
C PHE A 51 -24.43 19.36 10.24
N LEU A 52 -23.21 19.20 9.73
CA LEU A 52 -22.90 18.93 8.32
C LEU A 52 -22.46 17.49 8.16
N SER A 53 -22.77 16.88 7.02
CA SER A 53 -22.18 15.59 6.67
C SER A 53 -20.70 15.76 6.31
N SER A 54 -19.90 14.69 6.46
CA SER A 54 -18.50 14.68 6.00
C SER A 54 -18.38 15.01 4.51
N ASP A 55 -19.38 14.61 3.72
CA ASP A 55 -19.46 14.84 2.28
C ASP A 55 -19.62 16.32 1.97
N GLU A 56 -20.55 16.97 2.66
CA GLU A 56 -20.81 18.40 2.51
C GLU A 56 -19.55 19.21 2.83
N ILE A 57 -18.82 18.83 3.88
CA ILE A 57 -17.56 19.49 4.24
C ILE A 57 -16.48 19.23 3.17
N TYR A 58 -16.34 17.98 2.71
CA TYR A 58 -15.32 17.59 1.74
C TYR A 58 -15.39 18.43 0.45
N ASP A 59 -16.62 18.70 -0.01
CA ASP A 59 -16.89 19.46 -1.24
C ASP A 59 -16.62 20.97 -1.10
N HIS A 60 -16.53 21.48 0.13
CA HIS A 60 -16.34 22.91 0.40
C HIS A 60 -14.97 23.26 1.02
N ILE A 61 -14.15 22.27 1.40
CA ILE A 61 -12.77 22.50 1.86
C ILE A 61 -11.77 22.58 0.70
N ASN A 62 -10.95 23.61 0.73
CA ASN A 62 -9.78 23.78 -0.13
C ASN A 62 -8.51 23.60 0.69
N LEU A 63 -7.51 22.93 0.09
CA LEU A 63 -6.19 22.79 0.68
C LEU A 63 -5.30 23.88 0.13
N VAL A 64 -4.69 24.65 1.03
CA VAL A 64 -3.93 25.85 0.69
C VAL A 64 -2.54 25.83 1.35
N ASP A 65 -1.63 26.63 0.81
CA ASP A 65 -0.30 26.85 1.37
C ASP A 65 -0.30 27.93 2.46
N TYR A 66 0.89 28.29 2.95
CA TYR A 66 1.04 29.32 3.99
C TYR A 66 0.58 30.72 3.54
N LYS A 67 0.56 30.97 2.23
CA LYS A 67 0.06 32.20 1.60
C LYS A 67 -1.43 32.15 1.30
N ASN A 68 -2.13 31.12 1.77
CA ASN A 68 -3.55 30.89 1.49
C ASN A 68 -3.82 30.71 -0.03
N THR A 69 -2.84 30.19 -0.77
CA THR A 69 -2.95 29.87 -2.19
C THR A 69 -3.28 28.38 -2.37
N PRO A 70 -4.24 27.99 -3.22
CA PRO A 70 -4.57 26.59 -3.46
C PRO A 70 -3.36 25.75 -3.86
N ILE A 71 -3.18 24.61 -3.19
CA ILE A 71 -2.13 23.65 -3.55
C ILE A 71 -2.61 22.87 -4.79
N PRO A 72 -1.86 22.87 -5.90
CA PRO A 72 -2.27 22.18 -7.12
C PRO A 72 -2.22 20.65 -6.95
N SER A 73 -3.10 19.93 -7.65
CA SER A 73 -3.15 18.46 -7.66
C SER A 73 -1.87 17.79 -8.17
N SER A 74 -1.05 18.52 -8.93
CA SER A 74 0.28 18.05 -9.33
C SER A 74 1.26 17.91 -8.16
N ILE A 75 0.98 18.53 -7.02
CA ILE A 75 1.77 18.45 -5.78
C ILE A 75 1.08 17.57 -4.75
N LEU A 76 -0.22 17.77 -4.56
CA LEU A 76 -1.00 17.12 -3.50
C LEU A 76 -2.39 16.74 -4.01
N THR A 77 -2.71 15.45 -3.97
CA THR A 77 -4.02 14.92 -4.37
C THR A 77 -4.86 14.65 -3.13
N LYS A 78 -6.11 15.13 -3.14
CA LYS A 78 -7.13 14.86 -2.12
C LYS A 78 -8.10 13.79 -2.63
N SER A 79 -8.40 12.78 -1.81
CA SER A 79 -9.40 11.74 -2.09
C SER A 79 -10.34 11.56 -0.92
N LYS A 80 -11.62 11.34 -1.21
CA LYS A 80 -12.62 10.97 -0.21
C LYS A 80 -12.55 9.50 0.20
N VAL A 81 -12.09 8.64 -0.71
CA VAL A 81 -12.05 7.19 -0.52
C VAL A 81 -10.63 6.73 -0.22
N ALA A 82 -10.51 5.82 0.73
CA ALA A 82 -9.26 5.15 1.07
C ALA A 82 -8.74 4.37 -0.15
N GLY A 83 -7.48 4.60 -0.49
CA GLY A 83 -6.70 3.79 -1.39
C GLY A 83 -6.20 2.53 -0.69
N LYS A 84 -5.42 1.73 -1.44
CA LYS A 84 -4.88 0.47 -0.95
C LYS A 84 -3.79 0.65 0.12
N TYR A 85 -3.03 1.74 0.05
CA TYR A 85 -1.83 1.97 0.86
C TYR A 85 -2.00 3.18 1.79
N VAL A 86 -2.92 3.05 2.75
CA VAL A 86 -3.16 4.09 3.77
C VAL A 86 -2.28 3.84 4.99
N TYR A 87 -1.42 4.80 5.32
CA TYR A 87 -0.60 4.77 6.52
C TYR A 87 -0.35 6.20 7.04
N PRO A 88 -0.24 6.46 8.36
CA PRO A 88 -0.44 5.52 9.47
C PRO A 88 -1.85 4.94 9.53
N VAL A 89 -1.96 3.75 10.12
CA VAL A 89 -3.26 3.12 10.39
C VAL A 89 -4.06 4.06 11.28
N LEU A 90 -5.32 4.28 10.92
CA LEU A 90 -6.26 5.11 11.67
C LEU A 90 -6.28 4.68 13.14
N LYS A 91 -6.04 5.62 14.05
CA LYS A 91 -6.49 5.48 15.43
C LYS A 91 -7.90 6.01 15.48
N GLN A 92 -8.85 5.24 16.01
CA GLN A 92 -10.19 5.77 16.26
C GLN A 92 -10.06 6.99 17.16
N ILE A 93 -10.42 8.15 16.62
CA ILE A 93 -10.54 9.37 17.42
C ILE A 93 -11.76 9.16 18.32
N SER A 94 -11.61 9.45 19.62
CA SER A 94 -12.71 9.40 20.57
C SER A 94 -13.88 10.25 20.05
N GLN A 95 -15.09 9.68 20.07
CA GLN A 95 -16.33 10.30 19.57
C GLN A 95 -16.75 11.60 20.30
N ASP A 96 -15.98 12.05 21.29
CA ASP A 96 -16.30 13.20 22.15
C ASP A 96 -15.98 14.57 21.53
N ASN A 97 -15.69 14.65 20.23
CA ASN A 97 -15.43 15.93 19.58
C ASN A 97 -16.75 16.60 19.14
N PRO A 98 -17.08 17.82 19.64
CA PRO A 98 -18.36 18.49 19.39
C PRO A 98 -18.49 19.11 17.98
N GLY A 99 -17.46 19.04 17.13
CA GLY A 99 -17.48 19.59 15.77
C GLY A 99 -17.78 18.54 14.71
N ASN A 100 -18.16 18.98 13.50
CA ASN A 100 -18.40 18.08 12.37
C ASN A 100 -17.06 17.61 11.78
N PRO A 101 -16.69 16.33 11.88
CA PRO A 101 -15.45 15.83 11.31
C PRO A 101 -15.63 15.52 9.82
N CYS A 102 -14.64 15.88 9.02
CA CYS A 102 -14.51 15.49 7.62
C CYS A 102 -13.22 14.68 7.46
N HIS A 103 -13.39 13.42 7.09
CA HIS A 103 -12.28 12.48 6.91
C HIS A 103 -11.94 12.34 5.42
N PHE A 104 -10.66 12.45 5.08
CA PHE A 104 -10.17 12.27 3.72
C PHE A 104 -8.71 11.82 3.69
N TYR A 105 -8.21 11.57 2.49
CA TYR A 105 -6.89 11.02 2.24
C TYR A 105 -6.07 11.94 1.35
N LEU A 106 -4.79 12.08 1.66
CA LEU A 106 -3.83 12.84 0.89
C LEU A 106 -2.76 11.94 0.29
N SER A 107 -2.45 12.12 -0.99
CA SER A 107 -1.27 11.50 -1.63
C SER A 107 -0.42 12.53 -2.36
N VAL A 108 0.87 12.23 -2.47
CA VAL A 108 1.85 13.06 -3.20
C VAL A 108 2.34 12.26 -4.41
N PRO A 109 2.07 12.69 -5.65
CA PRO A 109 2.46 11.93 -6.84
C PRO A 109 3.94 12.06 -7.21
N LYS A 110 4.60 13.16 -6.81
CA LYS A 110 6.00 13.45 -7.13
C LYS A 110 6.66 14.26 -6.03
N VAL A 111 7.98 14.16 -5.94
CA VAL A 111 8.76 14.95 -4.96
C VAL A 111 8.51 16.45 -5.21
N SER A 112 8.31 17.19 -4.12
CA SER A 112 8.17 18.65 -4.12
C SER A 112 8.91 19.25 -2.91
N GLU A 113 8.71 20.54 -2.64
CA GLU A 113 9.28 21.21 -1.46
C GLU A 113 8.91 20.49 -0.16
N THR A 114 9.88 20.36 0.74
CA THR A 114 9.70 19.66 2.01
C THR A 114 10.28 20.46 3.19
N PRO A 115 9.60 20.52 4.35
CA PRO A 115 8.27 19.98 4.62
C PRO A 115 7.16 20.76 3.90
N LEU A 116 6.17 20.05 3.35
CA LEU A 116 4.97 20.66 2.78
C LEU A 116 3.98 20.91 3.92
N LYS A 117 3.71 22.19 4.21
CA LYS A 117 2.69 22.59 5.18
C LYS A 117 1.35 22.77 4.48
N VAL A 118 0.33 22.09 4.96
CA VAL A 118 -1.02 22.10 4.39
C VAL A 118 -1.99 22.72 5.37
N TYR A 119 -2.69 23.73 4.89
CA TYR A 119 -3.72 24.49 5.60
C TYR A 119 -5.07 24.21 4.95
N VAL A 120 -6.15 24.58 5.63
CA VAL A 120 -7.51 24.43 5.10
C VAL A 120 -8.18 25.80 4.99
N GLN A 121 -8.90 25.99 3.89
CA GLN A 121 -9.68 27.17 3.58
C GLN A 121 -11.10 26.75 3.22
N VAL A 122 -12.07 27.54 3.66
CA VAL A 122 -13.48 27.38 3.33
C VAL A 122 -14.11 28.75 3.06
N PHE A 123 -15.17 28.76 2.25
CA PHE A 123 -15.95 29.96 1.98
C PHE A 123 -17.40 29.72 2.39
N ILE A 124 -17.98 30.68 3.10
CA ILE A 124 -19.43 30.70 3.38
C ILE A 124 -20.03 31.96 2.76
N ASN A 125 -21.33 31.95 2.52
CA ASN A 125 -22.04 33.15 2.07
C ASN A 125 -22.48 33.95 3.29
N ASP A 126 -22.18 35.25 3.30
CA ASP A 126 -22.69 36.18 4.29
C ASP A 126 -24.23 36.16 4.23
N PRO A 127 -24.91 35.81 5.32
CA PRO A 127 -26.36 35.69 5.36
C PRO A 127 -27.11 37.01 5.11
N ASN A 128 -26.44 38.16 5.24
CA ASN A 128 -27.02 39.49 5.12
C ASN A 128 -26.66 40.17 3.80
N THR A 129 -25.43 39.97 3.32
CA THR A 129 -24.92 40.65 2.11
C THR A 129 -24.80 39.74 0.89
N GLY A 130 -24.85 38.42 1.07
CA GLY A 130 -24.62 37.44 0.00
C GLY A 130 -23.17 37.39 -0.50
N THR A 131 -22.26 38.14 0.11
CA THR A 131 -20.83 38.12 -0.23
C THR A 131 -20.15 36.88 0.35
N LYS A 132 -19.02 36.45 -0.22
CA LYS A 132 -18.27 35.31 0.32
C LYS A 132 -17.39 35.76 1.47
N ILE A 133 -17.52 35.09 2.61
CA ILE A 133 -16.63 35.22 3.77
C ILE A 133 -15.63 34.07 3.73
N GLU A 134 -14.35 34.41 3.76
CA GLU A 134 -13.24 33.47 3.83
C GLU A 134 -12.93 33.09 5.28
N TYR A 135 -12.79 31.80 5.54
CA TYR A 135 -12.19 31.27 6.76
C TYR A 135 -11.03 30.37 6.35
N THR A 136 -9.86 30.58 6.95
CA THR A 136 -8.66 29.81 6.63
C THR A 136 -7.87 29.55 7.89
N THR A 137 -7.10 28.47 7.90
CA THR A 137 -6.10 28.20 8.94
C THR A 137 -4.70 28.67 8.54
N ALA A 138 -4.55 29.18 7.31
CA ALA A 138 -3.30 29.75 6.78
C ALA A 138 -2.81 30.94 7.59
N GLN A 139 -1.56 31.35 7.39
CA GLN A 139 -1.01 32.53 8.08
C GLN A 139 -1.57 33.84 7.50
N ILE A 140 -1.70 33.90 6.19
CA ILE A 140 -2.27 35.07 5.48
C ILE A 140 -3.80 34.95 5.49
N ASN A 141 -4.50 36.08 5.73
CA ASN A 141 -5.96 36.18 5.80
C ASN A 141 -6.64 35.36 6.91
N ASN A 142 -5.92 35.01 7.99
CA ASN A 142 -6.46 34.24 9.11
C ASN A 142 -7.45 34.99 10.03
N ASN A 143 -8.11 36.06 9.54
CA ASN A 143 -9.08 36.85 10.30
C ASN A 143 -8.64 37.22 11.74
N ASN A 144 -7.36 37.54 11.94
CA ASN A 144 -6.72 37.84 13.24
C ASN A 144 -6.64 36.68 14.25
N ASN A 145 -6.82 35.42 13.84
CA ASN A 145 -6.52 34.29 14.72
C ASN A 145 -5.02 34.26 15.05
N ALA A 146 -4.71 34.10 16.34
CA ALA A 146 -3.34 34.23 16.86
C ALA A 146 -2.37 33.14 16.38
N ILE A 147 -2.87 31.96 16.01
CA ILE A 147 -2.04 30.80 15.66
C ILE A 147 -2.60 30.12 14.41
N PRO A 148 -1.82 29.99 13.33
CA PRO A 148 -2.23 29.22 12.16
C PRO A 148 -2.23 27.72 12.48
N ASP A 149 -3.15 26.98 11.88
CA ASP A 149 -3.28 25.53 12.10
C ASP A 149 -3.01 24.74 10.81
N TYR A 150 -2.09 23.78 10.87
CA TYR A 150 -1.63 23.04 9.68
C TYR A 150 -1.11 21.66 10.02
N ILE A 151 -1.09 20.81 9.01
CA ILE A 151 -0.28 19.59 9.01
C ILE A 151 1.02 19.82 8.25
N SER A 152 2.10 19.20 8.70
CA SER A 152 3.43 19.29 8.11
C SER A 152 3.86 17.93 7.58
N MET A 153 3.97 17.79 6.26
CA MET A 153 4.33 16.54 5.60
C MET A 153 5.79 16.56 5.17
N LYS A 154 6.60 15.63 5.70
CA LYS A 154 7.93 15.35 5.18
C LYS A 154 7.78 14.47 3.93
N ILE A 155 8.07 15.02 2.76
CA ILE A 155 7.93 14.32 1.49
C ILE A 155 9.22 13.56 1.25
N LEU A 156 9.12 12.24 1.20
CA LEU A 156 10.21 11.33 0.91
C LEU A 156 10.14 10.90 -0.56
N PRO A 157 11.27 10.73 -1.26
CA PRO A 157 11.26 10.07 -2.57
C PRO A 157 10.70 8.65 -2.43
N ALA A 158 10.11 8.11 -3.50
CA ALA A 158 9.72 6.70 -3.54
C ALA A 158 10.89 5.81 -3.11
N ARG A 159 10.60 4.81 -2.28
CA ARG A 159 11.64 3.91 -1.77
C ARG A 159 12.19 3.07 -2.91
N ILE A 160 13.52 2.97 -2.97
CA ILE A 160 14.24 2.05 -3.85
C ILE A 160 14.67 0.86 -3.00
N PHE A 161 14.34 -0.34 -3.46
CA PHE A 161 14.67 -1.59 -2.78
C PHE A 161 15.90 -2.25 -3.40
N THR A 162 16.55 -3.09 -2.61
CA THR A 162 17.71 -3.90 -3.00
C THR A 162 17.53 -5.34 -2.51
N ASP A 163 18.37 -6.27 -2.96
CA ASP A 163 18.40 -7.66 -2.45
C ASP A 163 18.53 -7.72 -0.92
N ASN A 164 19.16 -6.72 -0.31
CA ASN A 164 19.32 -6.64 1.14
C ASN A 164 18.01 -6.34 1.88
N ASP A 165 16.98 -5.81 1.21
CA ASP A 165 15.67 -5.55 1.80
C ASP A 165 14.78 -6.81 1.81
N LEU A 166 15.19 -7.90 1.14
CA LEU A 166 14.41 -9.14 1.03
C LEU A 166 14.74 -10.14 2.15
N ASP A 167 13.71 -10.75 2.71
CA ASP A 167 13.78 -11.93 3.58
C ASP A 167 13.20 -13.12 2.81
N ILE A 168 13.95 -14.22 2.75
CA ILE A 168 13.59 -15.42 2.00
C ILE A 168 13.62 -16.60 2.97
N LEU A 169 12.44 -17.04 3.41
CA LEU A 169 12.33 -18.23 4.24
C LEU A 169 12.17 -19.46 3.35
N THR A 170 12.88 -20.54 3.71
CA THR A 170 12.83 -21.80 2.97
C THR A 170 12.28 -22.94 3.82
N LYS A 171 11.37 -23.73 3.26
CA LYS A 171 10.96 -25.03 3.82
C LYS A 171 11.22 -26.15 2.83
N GLN A 172 11.55 -27.33 3.34
CA GLN A 172 11.82 -28.51 2.53
C GLN A 172 10.97 -29.70 2.99
N GLU A 173 10.37 -30.39 2.03
CA GLU A 173 9.64 -31.63 2.22
C GLU A 173 10.27 -32.72 1.35
N ASN A 174 10.49 -33.90 1.93
CA ASN A 174 11.05 -35.04 1.22
C ASN A 174 9.94 -36.04 0.93
N ARG A 175 10.00 -36.66 -0.26
CA ARG A 175 9.08 -37.73 -0.70
C ARG A 175 7.60 -37.34 -0.63
N VAL A 176 7.28 -36.09 -0.94
CA VAL A 176 5.92 -35.51 -0.89
C VAL A 176 4.91 -36.24 -1.79
N ASP A 177 5.40 -36.98 -2.77
CA ASP A 177 4.65 -37.76 -3.75
C ASP A 177 4.95 -39.27 -3.68
N GLY A 178 5.68 -39.70 -2.64
CA GLY A 178 6.11 -41.09 -2.45
C GLY A 178 7.37 -41.51 -3.22
N TYR A 179 7.93 -40.67 -4.10
CA TYR A 179 9.17 -40.96 -4.82
C TYR A 179 10.40 -40.44 -4.07
N ASN A 180 11.61 -40.70 -4.60
CA ASN A 180 12.82 -40.01 -4.16
C ASN A 180 12.79 -38.55 -4.68
N SER A 181 11.94 -37.74 -4.07
CA SER A 181 11.65 -36.37 -4.46
C SER A 181 11.88 -35.40 -3.31
N ILE A 182 12.11 -34.14 -3.65
CA ILE A 182 12.23 -33.05 -2.70
C ILE A 182 11.46 -31.84 -3.24
N LEU A 183 10.55 -31.32 -2.42
CA LEU A 183 9.87 -30.06 -2.65
C LEU A 183 10.50 -29.01 -1.74
N ARG A 184 10.99 -27.92 -2.32
CA ARG A 184 11.44 -26.74 -1.60
C ARG A 184 10.50 -25.59 -1.87
N LYS A 185 10.08 -24.92 -0.79
CA LYS A 185 9.16 -23.78 -0.80
C LYS A 185 9.92 -22.55 -0.34
N TYR A 186 9.77 -21.47 -1.09
CA TYR A 186 10.41 -20.18 -0.84
C TYR A 186 9.32 -19.16 -0.55
N TYR A 187 9.43 -18.49 0.60
CA TYR A 187 8.53 -17.43 1.02
C TYR A 187 9.29 -16.12 0.99
N VAL A 188 8.98 -15.27 0.01
CA VAL A 188 9.68 -14.01 -0.21
C VAL A 188 8.86 -12.84 0.33
N ARG A 189 9.52 -11.98 1.11
CA ARG A 189 8.92 -10.80 1.73
C ARG A 189 9.99 -9.72 1.98
N PHE A 190 9.57 -8.57 2.48
CA PHE A 190 10.50 -7.56 3.00
C PHE A 190 10.98 -7.93 4.40
N LYS A 191 12.23 -7.60 4.72
CA LYS A 191 12.78 -7.71 6.07
C LYS A 191 12.02 -6.80 7.03
N SER A 192 11.50 -7.39 8.10
CA SER A 192 10.76 -6.65 9.13
C SER A 192 11.65 -5.78 10.01
N THR A 193 12.98 -5.96 9.99
CA THR A 193 13.94 -5.18 10.79
C THR A 193 13.97 -3.70 10.45
N ASP A 194 13.54 -3.33 9.24
CA ASP A 194 13.55 -1.95 8.76
C ASP A 194 12.17 -1.29 8.86
N ASN A 195 11.31 -1.77 9.77
CA ASN A 195 9.89 -1.38 9.90
C ASN A 195 9.10 -1.49 8.57
N THR A 196 9.58 -2.31 7.65
CA THR A 196 8.98 -2.50 6.33
C THR A 196 8.06 -3.70 6.41
N ILE A 197 6.80 -3.52 6.03
CA ILE A 197 5.78 -4.55 6.08
C ILE A 197 5.40 -4.85 4.65
N THR A 198 5.56 -6.11 4.23
CA THR A 198 4.96 -6.55 2.96
C THR A 198 3.44 -6.45 3.09
N HIS A 199 2.86 -5.57 2.29
CA HIS A 199 1.44 -5.32 2.20
C HIS A 199 0.76 -6.30 1.25
N ASP A 200 1.34 -6.47 0.06
CA ASP A 200 0.86 -7.45 -0.92
C ASP A 200 1.97 -7.81 -1.93
N ALA A 201 1.64 -8.78 -2.79
CA ALA A 201 2.47 -9.23 -3.88
C ALA A 201 1.67 -9.44 -5.16
N LEU A 202 2.34 -9.47 -6.31
CA LEU A 202 1.75 -9.80 -7.61
C LEU A 202 2.74 -10.66 -8.41
N CYS A 203 2.31 -11.85 -8.84
CA CYS A 203 3.05 -12.68 -9.79
C CYS A 203 2.11 -13.29 -10.83
N ASP A 204 2.67 -13.79 -11.94
CA ASP A 204 1.96 -14.74 -12.79
C ASP A 204 1.70 -16.01 -11.99
N GLN A 205 0.43 -16.36 -11.77
CA GLN A 205 0.07 -17.47 -10.88
C GLN A 205 0.17 -18.82 -11.59
N ARG A 206 0.57 -19.87 -10.85
CA ARG A 206 0.69 -21.25 -11.36
C ARG A 206 1.56 -21.35 -12.62
N TYR A 207 2.58 -20.49 -12.70
CA TYR A 207 3.41 -20.33 -13.89
C TYR A 207 4.67 -21.17 -13.75
N TRP A 208 4.83 -22.12 -14.67
CA TRP A 208 6.05 -22.90 -14.81
C TRP A 208 7.13 -22.09 -15.52
N PHE A 209 8.17 -21.73 -14.79
CA PHE A 209 9.24 -20.87 -15.31
C PHE A 209 10.57 -21.61 -15.49
N TYR A 210 10.70 -22.83 -14.96
CA TYR A 210 11.93 -23.59 -15.09
C TYR A 210 11.67 -25.09 -15.16
N TYR A 211 12.46 -25.79 -15.97
CA TYR A 211 12.52 -27.24 -16.05
C TYR A 211 13.89 -27.72 -16.50
N ARG A 212 14.40 -28.78 -15.86
CA ARG A 212 15.58 -29.51 -16.32
C ARG A 212 15.45 -31.00 -16.11
N GLN A 213 15.99 -31.75 -17.06
CA GLN A 213 16.15 -33.18 -17.00
C GLN A 213 17.55 -33.56 -17.46
N GLN A 214 18.26 -34.30 -16.61
CA GLN A 214 19.59 -34.84 -16.91
C GLN A 214 19.81 -36.18 -16.20
N GLY A 215 19.98 -37.25 -16.97
CA GLY A 215 20.10 -38.61 -16.42
C GLY A 215 18.89 -38.98 -15.56
N ASN A 216 19.13 -39.31 -14.28
CA ASN A 216 18.05 -39.66 -13.35
C ASN A 216 17.35 -38.44 -12.75
N TYR A 217 17.95 -37.25 -12.87
CA TYR A 217 17.46 -36.01 -12.28
C TYR A 217 16.39 -35.35 -13.15
N LYS A 218 15.35 -34.86 -12.48
CA LYS A 218 14.29 -34.00 -13.03
C LYS A 218 14.02 -32.89 -12.02
N GLY A 219 14.02 -31.64 -12.46
CA GLY A 219 13.76 -30.47 -11.63
C GLY A 219 12.84 -29.49 -12.33
N CYS A 220 12.05 -28.75 -11.56
CA CYS A 220 11.17 -27.73 -12.08
C CYS A 220 10.83 -26.69 -11.01
N SER A 221 10.39 -25.51 -11.46
CA SER A 221 9.97 -24.44 -10.55
C SER A 221 8.71 -23.75 -11.04
N THR A 222 7.84 -23.39 -10.09
CA THR A 222 6.56 -22.73 -10.34
C THR A 222 6.26 -21.67 -9.28
N SER A 223 5.60 -20.60 -9.69
CA SER A 223 4.86 -19.74 -8.77
C SER A 223 3.56 -20.44 -8.33
N THR A 224 3.04 -20.07 -7.17
CA THR A 224 1.76 -20.60 -6.69
C THR A 224 0.63 -19.60 -6.95
N ASP A 225 0.48 -18.60 -6.08
CA ASP A 225 -0.44 -17.48 -6.21
C ASP A 225 0.16 -16.19 -5.63
N SER A 226 -0.62 -15.10 -5.66
CA SER A 226 -0.17 -13.77 -5.22
C SER A 226 -0.43 -13.47 -3.74
N SER A 227 -0.90 -14.44 -2.94
CA SER A 227 -1.19 -14.24 -1.53
C SER A 227 0.08 -14.27 -0.68
N ILE A 228 0.15 -13.37 0.30
CA ILE A 228 1.25 -13.29 1.27
C ILE A 228 0.85 -13.72 2.68
N ASP A 229 -0.45 -13.93 2.91
CA ASP A 229 -0.99 -14.19 4.24
C ASP A 229 -0.92 -15.66 4.59
N ILE A 230 -0.61 -15.94 5.87
CA ILE A 230 -0.58 -17.29 6.41
C ILE A 230 -1.99 -17.85 6.45
N ASN A 231 -2.19 -19.04 5.87
CA ASN A 231 -3.46 -19.75 5.93
C ASN A 231 -3.26 -21.27 5.74
N SER A 232 -4.33 -22.04 5.82
CA SER A 232 -4.29 -23.51 5.70
C SER A 232 -4.49 -24.04 4.28
N ALA A 233 -4.51 -23.17 3.26
CA ALA A 233 -4.77 -23.58 1.89
C ALA A 233 -3.62 -24.46 1.35
N SER A 234 -4.02 -25.50 0.62
CA SER A 234 -3.10 -26.39 -0.08
C SER A 234 -3.02 -25.99 -1.55
N TYR A 235 -1.84 -26.15 -2.13
CA TYR A 235 -1.60 -26.00 -3.55
C TYR A 235 -1.22 -27.35 -4.16
N THR A 236 -1.67 -27.61 -5.39
CA THR A 236 -1.33 -28.82 -6.15
C THR A 236 -0.70 -28.42 -7.46
N ALA A 237 0.55 -28.82 -7.68
CA ALA A 237 1.25 -28.70 -8.95
C ALA A 237 1.28 -30.05 -9.67
N LYS A 238 0.92 -30.06 -10.96
CA LYS A 238 1.05 -31.24 -11.82
C LYS A 238 2.36 -31.17 -12.59
N PHE A 239 3.32 -31.98 -12.19
CA PHE A 239 4.61 -32.10 -12.84
C PHE A 239 4.56 -33.13 -13.97
N GLN A 240 4.76 -32.69 -15.20
CA GLN A 240 4.85 -33.59 -16.34
C GLN A 240 6.28 -34.12 -16.48
N VAL A 241 6.46 -35.41 -16.21
CA VAL A 241 7.77 -36.06 -16.31
C VAL A 241 8.03 -36.56 -17.73
N SER A 242 7.00 -37.12 -18.38
CA SER A 242 7.03 -37.56 -19.78
C SER A 242 5.66 -37.35 -20.43
N ASN A 243 5.51 -37.71 -21.71
CA ASN A 243 4.21 -37.64 -22.38
C ASN A 243 3.14 -38.56 -21.76
N THR A 244 3.56 -39.63 -21.09
CA THR A 244 2.66 -40.63 -20.49
C THR A 244 2.67 -40.62 -18.97
N TRP A 245 3.53 -39.81 -18.35
CA TRP A 245 3.72 -39.80 -16.91
C TRP A 245 3.70 -38.38 -16.34
N THR A 246 2.79 -38.18 -15.38
CA THR A 246 2.69 -36.97 -14.57
C THR A 246 2.69 -37.35 -13.10
N ILE A 247 3.21 -36.45 -12.27
CA ILE A 247 3.18 -36.54 -10.81
C ILE A 247 2.39 -35.34 -10.29
N SER A 248 1.44 -35.57 -9.40
CA SER A 248 0.74 -34.48 -8.71
C SER A 248 1.37 -34.30 -7.34
N VAL A 249 1.92 -33.11 -7.10
CA VAL A 249 2.54 -32.73 -5.83
C VAL A 249 1.59 -31.79 -5.11
N THR A 250 1.11 -32.19 -3.93
CA THR A 250 0.21 -31.39 -3.09
C THR A 250 0.89 -31.07 -1.77
N SER A 251 0.93 -29.80 -1.38
CA SER A 251 1.50 -29.34 -0.11
C SER A 251 0.84 -28.03 0.33
N LYS A 252 1.01 -27.68 1.61
CA LYS A 252 0.51 -26.41 2.16
C LYS A 252 1.24 -25.25 1.49
N ASN A 253 0.46 -24.28 0.99
CA ASN A 253 0.99 -23.16 0.22
C ASN A 253 1.46 -22.02 1.12
N HIS A 254 0.66 -21.65 2.13
CA HIS A 254 0.85 -20.43 2.93
C HIS A 254 1.25 -20.71 4.38
N GLU A 255 2.31 -21.48 4.57
CA GLU A 255 2.78 -21.82 5.93
C GLU A 255 3.58 -20.71 6.60
N GLU A 256 4.11 -19.77 5.80
CA GLU A 256 4.85 -18.59 6.27
C GLU A 256 4.32 -17.36 5.54
N ARG A 257 4.50 -16.18 6.14
CA ARG A 257 4.17 -14.91 5.50
C ARG A 257 5.14 -14.65 4.34
N GLY A 258 4.62 -14.21 3.20
CA GLY A 258 5.37 -13.94 1.98
C GLY A 258 4.80 -14.68 0.77
N ILE A 259 5.12 -14.19 -0.42
CA ILE A 259 4.71 -14.85 -1.67
C ILE A 259 5.46 -16.17 -1.82
N CYS A 260 4.76 -17.22 -2.26
CA CYS A 260 5.28 -18.58 -2.27
C CYS A 260 5.69 -19.05 -3.67
N PHE A 261 6.91 -19.59 -3.76
CA PHE A 261 7.45 -20.23 -4.96
C PHE A 261 7.92 -21.64 -4.63
N TRP A 262 7.71 -22.56 -5.56
CA TRP A 262 8.08 -23.96 -5.40
C TRP A 262 9.21 -24.32 -6.34
N SER A 263 10.18 -25.06 -5.82
CA SER A 263 11.19 -25.79 -6.58
C SER A 263 11.08 -27.26 -6.23
N TYR A 264 10.77 -28.09 -7.21
CA TYR A 264 10.55 -29.51 -7.02
C TYR A 264 11.62 -30.30 -7.79
N ARG A 265 12.18 -31.32 -7.16
CA ARG A 265 13.11 -32.26 -7.78
C ARG A 265 12.71 -33.71 -7.54
N LEU A 266 13.12 -34.55 -8.48
CA LEU A 266 12.87 -35.97 -8.50
C LEU A 266 14.09 -36.72 -9.04
N TRP A 267 14.50 -37.78 -8.34
CA TRP A 267 15.41 -38.79 -8.88
C TRP A 267 14.64 -40.05 -9.18
N TYR A 268 14.47 -40.33 -10.47
CA TYR A 268 13.77 -41.51 -10.91
C TYR A 268 14.20 -41.98 -12.30
N GLY A 269 14.57 -43.26 -12.37
CA GLY A 269 14.86 -44.01 -13.59
C GLY A 269 16.05 -43.46 -14.40
N ALA A 270 16.60 -44.28 -15.30
CA ALA A 270 17.55 -43.81 -16.30
C ALA A 270 16.77 -43.20 -17.48
N LEU A 271 16.80 -41.89 -17.64
CA LEU A 271 16.36 -41.24 -18.87
C LEU A 271 17.58 -40.78 -19.68
N TRP A 272 17.61 -41.18 -20.94
CA TRP A 272 18.76 -41.00 -21.84
C TRP A 272 18.75 -39.65 -22.59
N PHE A 273 17.76 -38.80 -22.35
CA PHE A 273 17.62 -37.51 -23.03
C PHE A 273 17.80 -36.34 -22.06
N TYR A 274 18.58 -35.35 -22.50
CA TYR A 274 18.73 -34.06 -21.84
C TYR A 274 17.67 -33.09 -22.35
N LYS A 275 16.99 -32.40 -21.43
CA LYS A 275 16.05 -31.33 -21.77
C LYS A 275 16.11 -30.27 -20.69
N ASP A 276 16.35 -29.04 -21.09
CA ASP A 276 16.45 -27.91 -20.18
C ASP A 276 15.78 -26.72 -20.84
N TRP A 277 14.96 -26.01 -20.07
CA TRP A 277 14.41 -24.74 -20.49
C TRP A 277 14.15 -23.86 -19.27
N SER A 278 14.35 -22.57 -19.47
CA SER A 278 14.02 -21.53 -18.51
C SER A 278 13.22 -20.45 -19.21
N LYS A 279 12.36 -19.80 -18.43
CA LYS A 279 11.64 -18.59 -18.81
C LYS A 279 11.85 -17.58 -17.68
N SER A 280 11.76 -16.30 -18.03
CA SER A 280 11.74 -15.25 -17.03
C SER A 280 10.48 -15.37 -16.17
N LEU A 281 10.65 -15.22 -14.86
CA LEU A 281 9.56 -14.98 -13.92
C LEU A 281 9.88 -13.68 -13.19
N HIS A 282 8.95 -12.73 -13.30
CA HIS A 282 8.98 -11.46 -12.62
C HIS A 282 7.81 -11.41 -11.64
N PHE A 283 8.03 -10.82 -10.47
CA PHE A 283 6.95 -10.54 -9.53
C PHE A 283 7.22 -9.22 -8.78
N PHE A 284 6.19 -8.72 -8.13
CA PHE A 284 6.22 -7.46 -7.41
C PHE A 284 5.90 -7.69 -5.94
N LEU A 285 6.59 -6.96 -5.07
CA LEU A 285 6.20 -6.76 -3.68
C LEU A 285 5.87 -5.30 -3.44
N HIS A 286 4.84 -5.03 -2.65
CA HIS A 286 4.50 -3.68 -2.20
C HIS A 286 4.65 -3.58 -0.69
N ASP A 287 5.26 -2.49 -0.22
CA ASP A 287 5.31 -2.16 1.21
C ASP A 287 3.99 -1.53 1.68
N GLN A 288 3.88 -1.25 2.99
CA GLN A 288 2.70 -0.61 3.57
C GLN A 288 2.41 0.80 3.03
N TYR A 289 3.38 1.41 2.36
CA TYR A 289 3.29 2.73 1.76
C TYR A 289 3.05 2.67 0.24
N GLY A 290 2.91 1.47 -0.34
CA GLY A 290 2.71 1.28 -1.78
C GLY A 290 3.96 1.54 -2.63
N ASN A 291 5.15 1.55 -2.03
CA ASN A 291 6.40 1.44 -2.80
C ASN A 291 6.53 0.03 -3.33
N ARG A 292 6.96 -0.10 -4.59
CA ARG A 292 7.08 -1.36 -5.30
C ARG A 292 8.54 -1.80 -5.38
N ALA A 293 8.79 -3.08 -5.13
CA ALA A 293 10.01 -3.76 -5.53
C ALA A 293 9.70 -4.67 -6.72
N ASP A 294 10.49 -4.54 -7.79
CA ASP A 294 10.47 -5.40 -8.96
C ASP A 294 11.51 -6.51 -8.79
N ILE A 295 11.10 -7.77 -8.90
CA ILE A 295 11.97 -8.90 -8.50
C ILE A 295 11.97 -9.98 -9.58
N ASP A 296 13.18 -10.37 -9.97
CA ASP A 296 13.48 -11.50 -10.85
C ASP A 296 13.67 -12.78 -10.05
N VAL A 297 13.05 -13.86 -10.53
CA VAL A 297 13.32 -15.21 -10.06
C VAL A 297 14.18 -15.92 -11.08
N LYS A 298 15.34 -16.42 -10.63
CA LYS A 298 16.25 -17.22 -11.48
C LYS A 298 16.45 -18.59 -10.88
N SER A 299 16.37 -19.63 -11.70
CA SER A 299 16.84 -20.95 -11.28
C SER A 299 18.37 -20.99 -11.34
N ASN A 300 19.00 -21.63 -10.37
CA ASN A 300 20.42 -21.92 -10.40
C ASN A 300 20.78 -23.18 -11.22
N GLY A 301 19.82 -23.72 -11.98
CA GLY A 301 19.99 -24.93 -12.76
C GLY A 301 19.71 -26.21 -11.96
N GLU A 302 19.61 -26.14 -10.64
CA GLU A 302 19.43 -27.31 -9.79
C GLU A 302 18.12 -27.19 -9.00
N GLN A 303 18.18 -27.40 -7.70
CA GLN A 303 17.06 -27.37 -6.77
C GLN A 303 16.77 -25.97 -6.22
N ASP A 304 17.59 -24.97 -6.53
CA ASP A 304 17.44 -23.65 -5.94
C ASP A 304 17.03 -22.58 -6.93
N ILE A 305 16.28 -21.62 -6.38
CA ILE A 305 15.93 -20.39 -7.06
C ILE A 305 16.49 -19.24 -6.25
N SER A 306 16.99 -18.23 -6.94
CA SER A 306 17.45 -16.97 -6.36
C SER A 306 16.49 -15.84 -6.75
N PHE A 307 16.49 -14.80 -5.93
CA PHE A 307 15.61 -13.65 -6.06
C PHE A 307 16.47 -12.40 -6.09
N HIS A 308 16.26 -11.56 -7.10
CA HIS A 308 17.05 -10.35 -7.30
C HIS A 308 16.13 -9.17 -7.60
N VAL A 309 16.30 -8.08 -6.85
CA VAL A 309 15.61 -6.84 -7.08
C VAL A 309 16.20 -6.17 -8.32
N LEU A 310 15.32 -5.79 -9.24
CA LEU A 310 15.64 -4.98 -10.40
C LEU A 310 15.77 -3.51 -9.99
N ALA A 311 16.85 -2.88 -10.44
CA ALA A 311 17.11 -1.45 -10.22
C ALA A 311 16.33 -0.57 -11.21
#